data_AF-A0A9W4X4S9-F1
#
_entry.id   AF-A0A9W4X4S9-F1
#
_cell.length_a   1.000
_cell.length_b   1.000
_cell.length_c   1.000
_cell.angle_alpha   90.00
_cell.angle_beta   90.00
_cell.angle_gamma   90.00
#
_symmetry.space_group_name_H-M   'P 1'
#
loop_
_entity.id
_entity.type
_entity.pdbx_description
1 polymer ?
#
loop_
_entity_poly.entity_id
_entity_poly.type
_entity_poly.pdbx_seq_one_letter_code
_entity_poly.pdbx_strand_id
1 'polypeptide(L)'
;RGNLTDLYDEIITAEDKNRATNQEIILRYYSFGEELENMFDRFKSLHRERKAQRMLVKEVTKQLPSDLSKNTIEKRIERARKIYDLFSTIGFDKIQRIKTLVSQIYRLSWDDIDTLREKFR
;
A
#
# COMPACT_ATOMS: atom_id res chain seq x y z
N ARG A 1 27.37 -26.92 -10.93
CA ARG A 1 27.39 -25.44 -11.02
C ARG A 1 27.20 -25.12 -12.49
N GLY A 2 26.11 -24.42 -12.83
CA GLY A 2 25.79 -24.08 -14.22
C GLY A 2 26.86 -23.19 -14.85
N ASN A 3 26.85 -23.10 -16.18
CA ASN A 3 27.72 -22.18 -16.91
C ASN A 3 27.31 -20.71 -16.59
N LEU A 4 28.09 -19.73 -17.04
CA LEU A 4 27.82 -18.31 -16.74
C LEU A 4 26.44 -17.84 -17.25
N THR A 5 25.94 -18.41 -18.35
CA THR A 5 24.59 -18.12 -18.86
C THR A 5 23.53 -18.65 -17.90
N ASP A 6 23.66 -19.89 -17.43
CA ASP A 6 22.71 -20.48 -16.47
C ASP A 6 22.64 -19.62 -15.18
N LEU A 7 23.79 -19.18 -14.67
CA LEU A 7 23.86 -18.31 -13.49
C LEU A 7 23.25 -16.93 -13.74
N TYR A 8 23.39 -16.37 -14.94
CA TYR A 8 22.76 -15.11 -15.32
C TYR A 8 21.24 -15.23 -15.39
N ASP A 9 20.74 -16.30 -16.02
CA ASP A 9 19.29 -16.56 -16.12
C ASP A 9 18.65 -16.80 -14.75
N GLU A 10 19.39 -17.43 -13.81
CA GLU A 10 18.98 -17.56 -12.41
C GLU A 10 18.82 -16.19 -11.73
N ILE A 11 19.72 -15.23 -11.99
CA ILE A 11 19.62 -13.86 -11.47
C ILE A 11 18.36 -13.16 -12.01
N ILE A 12 18.16 -13.17 -13.33
CA ILE A 12 16.99 -12.53 -13.95
C ILE A 12 15.69 -13.12 -13.40
N THR A 13 15.63 -14.45 -13.26
CA THR A 13 14.48 -15.14 -12.68
C THR A 13 14.22 -14.70 -11.23
N ALA A 14 15.26 -14.53 -10.42
CA ALA A 14 15.13 -14.08 -9.04
C ALA A 14 14.64 -12.61 -8.97
N GLU A 15 15.15 -11.74 -9.84
CA GLU A 15 14.72 -10.34 -9.95
C GLU A 15 13.25 -10.22 -10.35
N ASP A 16 12.80 -11.02 -11.32
CA ASP A 16 11.40 -11.01 -11.76
C ASP A 16 10.45 -11.57 -10.71
N LYS A 17 10.84 -12.62 -9.98
CA LYS A 17 10.08 -13.10 -8.82
C LYS A 17 9.96 -12.04 -7.73
N ASN A 18 11.03 -11.31 -7.45
CA ASN A 18 11.01 -10.20 -6.49
C ASN A 18 10.06 -9.09 -6.96
N ARG A 19 10.13 -8.70 -8.24
CA ARG A 19 9.23 -7.72 -8.86
C ARG A 19 7.76 -8.13 -8.72
N ALA A 20 7.42 -9.35 -9.11
CA ALA A 20 6.06 -9.87 -9.01
C ALA A 20 5.56 -9.87 -7.55
N THR A 21 6.42 -10.27 -6.62
CA THR A 21 6.10 -10.24 -5.18
C THR A 21 5.83 -8.82 -4.69
N ASN A 22 6.64 -7.84 -5.12
CA ASN A 22 6.46 -6.44 -4.74
C ASN A 22 5.15 -5.88 -5.29
N GLN A 23 4.83 -6.15 -6.55
CA GLN A 23 3.59 -5.73 -7.19
C GLN A 23 2.37 -6.34 -6.50
N GLU A 24 2.44 -7.62 -6.16
CA GLU A 24 1.40 -8.33 -5.41
C GLU A 24 1.18 -7.71 -4.03
N ILE A 25 2.25 -7.41 -3.28
CA ILE A 25 2.13 -6.75 -1.98
C ILE A 25 1.42 -5.39 -2.12
N ILE A 26 1.80 -4.58 -3.12
CA ILE A 26 1.20 -3.27 -3.37
C ILE A 26 -0.28 -3.43 -3.74
N LEU A 27 -0.62 -4.42 -4.56
CA LEU A 27 -1.99 -4.76 -4.91
C LEU A 27 -2.81 -5.11 -3.65
N ARG A 28 -2.26 -5.91 -2.74
CA ARG A 28 -2.95 -6.24 -1.48
C ARG A 28 -3.15 -5.02 -0.58
N TYR A 29 -2.16 -4.12 -0.51
CA TYR A 29 -2.31 -2.85 0.19
C TYR A 29 -3.34 -1.93 -0.47
N TYR A 30 -3.41 -1.91 -1.80
CA TYR A 30 -4.39 -1.14 -2.56
C TYR A 30 -5.81 -1.61 -2.22
N SER A 31 -6.10 -2.91 -2.35
CA SER A 31 -7.42 -3.45 -2.01
C SER A 31 -7.79 -3.25 -0.54
N PHE A 32 -6.81 -3.39 0.37
CA PHE A 32 -7.05 -3.08 1.78
C PHE A 32 -7.34 -1.59 2.00
N GLY A 33 -6.63 -0.70 1.30
CA GLY A 33 -6.84 0.75 1.34
C GLY A 33 -8.22 1.16 0.81
N GLU A 34 -8.70 0.53 -0.25
CA GLU A 34 -10.04 0.74 -0.80
C GLU A 34 -11.13 0.47 0.24
N GLU A 35 -11.06 -0.69 0.92
CA GLU A 35 -11.99 -1.03 1.99
C GLU A 35 -11.90 -0.06 3.19
N LEU A 36 -10.70 0.40 3.51
CA LEU A 36 -10.48 1.40 4.57
C LEU A 36 -11.12 2.74 4.22
N GLU A 37 -11.00 3.23 2.98
CA GLU A 37 -11.66 4.47 2.56
C GLU A 37 -13.18 4.30 2.52
N ASN A 38 -13.69 3.18 2.00
CA ASN A 38 -15.12 2.87 2.03
C ASN A 38 -15.70 2.86 3.46
N MET A 39 -14.94 2.35 4.43
CA MET A 39 -15.31 2.40 5.84
C MET A 39 -15.20 3.80 6.43
N PHE A 40 -14.13 4.53 6.07
CA PHE A 40 -13.90 5.90 6.51
C PHE A 40 -15.00 6.84 6.05
N ASP A 41 -15.41 6.77 4.78
CA ASP A 41 -16.49 7.59 4.21
C ASP A 41 -17.83 7.32 4.90
N ARG A 42 -18.12 6.06 5.20
CA ARG A 42 -19.30 5.70 6.03
C ARG A 42 -19.26 6.39 7.39
N PHE A 43 -18.13 6.40 8.09
CA PHE A 43 -18.02 7.12 9.36
C PHE A 43 -18.03 8.65 9.19
N LYS A 44 -17.43 9.18 8.12
CA LYS A 44 -17.36 10.62 7.83
C LYS A 44 -18.74 11.19 7.50
N SER A 45 -19.63 10.38 6.92
CA SER A 45 -21.03 10.78 6.67
C SER A 45 -21.84 11.04 7.96
N LEU A 46 -21.43 10.45 9.09
CA LEU A 46 -22.13 10.54 10.38
C LEU A 46 -21.39 11.39 11.41
N HIS A 47 -20.09 11.62 11.22
CA HIS A 47 -19.21 12.19 12.23
C HIS A 47 -18.17 13.13 11.64
N ARG A 48 -17.72 14.11 12.44
CA ARG A 48 -16.55 14.93 12.11
C ARG A 48 -15.34 14.05 11.83
N GLU A 49 -14.48 14.50 10.93
CA GLU A 49 -13.34 13.75 10.42
C GLU A 49 -12.47 13.11 11.51
N ARG A 50 -12.09 13.88 12.54
CA ARG A 50 -11.30 13.37 13.68
C ARG A 50 -11.98 12.21 14.41
N LYS A 51 -13.30 12.20 14.51
CA LYS A 51 -14.05 11.09 15.10
C LYS A 51 -14.14 9.91 14.14
N ALA A 52 -14.36 10.15 12.85
CA ALA A 52 -14.36 9.11 11.82
C ALA A 52 -13.01 8.37 11.77
N GLN A 53 -11.88 9.07 11.84
CA GLN A 53 -10.55 8.45 11.88
C GLN A 53 -10.37 7.54 13.11
N ARG A 54 -10.79 8.01 14.30
CA ARG A 54 -10.73 7.19 15.52
C ARG A 54 -11.62 5.94 15.43
N MET A 55 -12.77 6.06 14.78
CA MET A 55 -13.69 4.93 14.58
C MET A 55 -13.13 3.92 13.59
N LEU A 56 -12.53 4.38 12.49
CA LEU A 56 -11.81 3.53 11.55
C LEU A 56 -10.74 2.68 12.26
N VAL A 57 -9.82 3.32 13.00
CA VAL A 57 -8.75 2.61 13.72
C VAL A 57 -9.33 1.63 14.73
N LYS A 58 -10.36 2.03 15.48
CA LYS A 58 -11.03 1.17 16.47
C LYS A 58 -11.65 -0.05 15.81
N GLU A 59 -12.34 0.13 14.69
CA GLU A 59 -13.04 -0.95 14.00
C GLU A 59 -12.07 -1.94 13.36
N VAL A 60 -11.05 -1.44 12.66
CA VAL A 60 -9.97 -2.27 12.10
C VAL A 60 -9.27 -3.07 13.20
N THR A 61 -8.99 -2.44 14.35
CA THR A 61 -8.31 -3.12 15.47
C THR A 61 -9.12 -4.28 16.02
N LYS A 62 -10.46 -4.20 16.04
CA LYS A 62 -11.31 -5.32 16.48
C LYS A 62 -11.28 -6.51 15.52
N GLN A 63 -11.06 -6.25 14.23
CA GLN A 63 -11.08 -7.28 13.17
C GLN A 63 -9.72 -7.94 12.97
N LEU A 64 -8.65 -7.35 13.52
CA LEU A 64 -7.29 -7.86 13.41
C LEU A 64 -6.89 -8.73 14.62
N PRO A 65 -5.87 -9.59 14.45
CA PRO A 65 -5.31 -10.38 15.55
C PRO A 65 -4.90 -9.52 16.75
N SER A 66 -5.21 -10.01 17.95
CA SER A 66 -5.03 -9.27 19.21
C SER A 66 -3.57 -9.11 19.66
N ASP A 67 -2.64 -9.85 19.05
CA ASP A 67 -1.20 -9.79 19.32
C ASP A 67 -0.50 -8.59 18.64
N LEU A 68 -1.18 -7.88 17.73
CA LEU A 68 -0.64 -6.71 17.08
C LEU A 68 -0.73 -5.47 17.98
N SER A 69 0.40 -4.76 18.13
CA SER A 69 0.40 -3.46 18.80
C SER A 69 -0.45 -2.45 18.03
N LYS A 70 -1.11 -1.55 18.76
CA LYS A 70 -1.89 -0.45 18.17
C LYS A 70 -1.10 0.36 17.14
N ASN A 71 0.16 0.67 17.44
CA ASN A 71 1.07 1.39 16.53
C ASN A 71 1.33 0.60 15.23
N THR A 72 1.44 -0.72 15.31
CA THR A 72 1.60 -1.58 14.13
C THR A 72 0.38 -1.52 13.23
N ILE A 73 -0.82 -1.54 13.82
CA ILE A 73 -2.09 -1.45 13.10
C ILE A 73 -2.22 -0.07 12.44
N GLU A 74 -2.00 1.00 13.18
CA GLU A 74 -2.09 2.38 12.68
C GLU A 74 -1.14 2.61 11.48
N LYS A 75 0.11 2.14 11.56
CA LYS A 75 1.06 2.22 10.43
C LYS A 75 0.61 1.42 9.21
N ARG A 76 -0.02 0.26 9.42
CA ARG A 76 -0.52 -0.57 8.32
C ARG A 76 -1.73 0.08 7.63
N ILE A 77 -2.65 0.65 8.41
CA ILE A 77 -3.78 1.45 7.92
C ILE A 77 -3.25 2.64 7.10
N GLU A 78 -2.32 3.41 7.66
CA GLU A 78 -1.76 4.59 6.97
C GLU A 78 -1.16 4.23 5.61
N ARG A 79 -0.33 3.18 5.55
CA ARG A 79 0.30 2.71 4.30
C ARG A 79 -0.74 2.28 3.26
N ALA A 80 -1.76 1.54 3.68
CA ALA A 80 -2.80 1.06 2.78
C ALA A 80 -3.59 2.23 2.18
N ARG A 81 -3.99 3.19 3.02
CA ARG A 81 -4.70 4.40 2.58
C ARG A 81 -3.86 5.21 1.59
N LYS A 82 -2.58 5.45 1.90
CA LYS A 82 -1.62 6.12 0.99
C LYS A 82 -1.48 5.43 -0.36
N ILE A 83 -1.36 4.10 -0.36
CA ILE A 83 -1.24 3.32 -1.60
C ILE A 83 -2.52 3.42 -2.43
N TYR A 84 -3.68 3.22 -1.80
CA TYR A 84 -4.96 3.37 -2.48
C TYR A 84 -5.13 4.77 -3.05
N ASP A 85 -4.89 5.79 -2.25
CA ASP A 85 -4.98 7.20 -2.62
C ASP A 85 -4.09 7.56 -3.83
N LEU A 86 -2.84 7.09 -3.83
CA LEU A 86 -1.92 7.30 -4.94
C LEU A 86 -2.41 6.59 -6.22
N PHE A 87 -2.65 5.28 -6.18
CA PHE A 87 -2.96 4.50 -7.38
C PHE A 87 -4.39 4.65 -7.89
N SER A 88 -5.33 5.06 -7.04
CA SER A 88 -6.66 5.52 -7.49
C SER A 88 -6.56 6.84 -8.25
N THR A 89 -5.57 7.68 -7.94
CA THR A 89 -5.31 8.93 -8.66
C THR A 89 -4.55 8.70 -9.97
N ILE A 90 -3.41 7.99 -9.94
CA ILE A 90 -2.51 7.86 -11.11
C ILE A 90 -2.85 6.69 -12.04
N GLY A 91 -3.80 5.83 -11.63
CA GLY A 91 -4.24 4.65 -12.36
C GLY A 91 -3.73 3.34 -11.74
N PHE A 92 -4.67 2.41 -11.55
CA PHE A 92 -4.41 1.06 -11.05
C PHE A 92 -3.40 0.29 -11.92
N ASP A 93 -3.42 0.51 -13.24
CA ASP A 93 -2.49 -0.12 -14.19
C ASP A 93 -1.02 0.22 -13.90
N LYS A 94 -0.75 1.33 -13.20
CA LYS A 94 0.60 1.75 -12.84
C LYS A 94 1.25 0.84 -11.81
N ILE A 95 0.48 0.08 -11.01
CA ILE A 95 1.02 -0.89 -10.06
C ILE A 95 1.89 -1.93 -10.77
N GLN A 96 1.43 -2.40 -11.94
CA GLN A 96 2.15 -3.39 -12.77
C GLN A 96 3.45 -2.85 -13.38
N ARG A 97 3.65 -1.53 -13.37
CA ARG A 97 4.87 -0.89 -13.89
C ARG A 97 5.93 -0.66 -12.82
N ILE A 98 5.63 -0.98 -11.56
CA ILE A 98 6.55 -0.78 -10.44
C ILE A 98 7.72 -1.74 -10.58
N LYS A 99 8.91 -1.15 -10.73
CA LYS A 99 10.19 -1.86 -10.73
C LYS A 99 10.95 -1.73 -9.41
N THR A 100 10.50 -0.84 -8.55
CA THR A 100 11.14 -0.47 -7.28
C THR A 100 10.69 -1.38 -6.13
N LEU A 101 11.49 -1.44 -5.07
CA LEU A 101 11.16 -2.18 -3.85
C LEU A 101 9.98 -1.53 -3.13
N VAL A 102 9.07 -2.34 -2.58
CA VAL A 102 7.91 -1.82 -1.81
C VAL A 102 8.35 -0.96 -0.62
N SER A 103 9.53 -1.27 -0.05
CA SER A 103 10.14 -0.50 1.04
C SER A 103 10.41 0.96 0.69
N GLN A 104 10.58 1.30 -0.59
CA GLN A 104 10.75 2.68 -1.04
C GLN A 104 9.40 3.43 -1.06
N ILE A 105 8.30 2.75 -1.40
CA ILE A 105 6.95 3.34 -1.39
C ILE A 105 6.49 3.61 0.04
N TYR A 106 6.79 2.71 0.99
CA TYR A 106 6.43 2.90 2.40
C TYR A 106 7.11 4.09 3.07
N ARG A 107 8.16 4.64 2.46
CA ARG A 107 8.89 5.81 2.96
C ARG A 107 8.29 7.13 2.47
N LEU A 108 7.33 7.10 1.54
CA LEU A 108 6.68 8.32 1.05
C LEU A 108 5.87 8.99 2.17
N SER A 109 6.15 10.26 2.38
CA SER A 109 5.32 11.15 3.18
C SER A 109 4.01 11.48 2.44
N TRP A 110 3.05 12.11 3.12
CA TRP A 110 1.86 12.63 2.44
C TRP A 110 2.24 13.72 1.43
N ASP A 111 3.22 14.57 1.76
CA ASP A 111 3.72 15.61 0.86
C ASP A 111 4.34 15.02 -0.42
N ASP A 112 5.05 13.89 -0.30
CA ASP A 112 5.58 13.17 -1.48
C ASP A 112 4.45 12.66 -2.37
N ILE A 113 3.35 12.17 -1.77
CA ILE A 113 2.17 11.68 -2.50
C ILE A 113 1.48 12.85 -3.20
N ASP A 114 1.26 13.97 -2.52
CA ASP A 114 0.64 15.15 -3.13
C ASP A 114 1.49 15.73 -4.27
N THR A 115 2.82 15.73 -4.12
CA THR A 115 3.74 16.12 -5.20
C THR A 115 3.64 15.18 -6.40
N LEU A 116 3.51 13.87 -6.17
CA LEU A 116 3.32 12.88 -7.24
C LEU A 116 1.98 13.08 -7.93
N ARG A 117 0.91 13.35 -7.20
CA ARG A 117 -0.43 13.62 -7.77
C ARG A 117 -0.41 14.75 -8.77
N GLU A 118 0.17 15.90 -8.39
CA GLU A 118 0.24 17.07 -9.28
C GLU A 118 1.08 16.82 -10.53
N LYS A 119 2.08 15.93 -10.47
CA LYS A 119 2.89 15.55 -11.65
C LYS A 119 2.18 14.63 -12.63
N PHE A 120 1.18 13.87 -12.18
CA PHE A 120 0.46 12.88 -13.00
C PHE A 120 -0.98 13.29 -13.34
N ARG A 121 -1.37 14.52 -12.98
CA ARG A 121 -2.63 15.16 -13.34
C ARG A 121 -2.57 15.74 -14.76
#